data_AF-A0A3C0J155-F1
#
_entry.id   AF-A0A3C0J155-F1
#
_cell.length_a   1.000
_cell.length_b   1.000
_cell.length_c   1.000
_cell.angle_alpha   90.00
_cell.angle_beta   90.00
_cell.angle_gamma   90.00
#
_symmetry.space_group_name_H-M   'P 1'
#
loop_
_entity.id
_entity.type
_entity.pdbx_description
1 polymer ?
#
loop_
_entity_poly.entity_id
_entity_poly.type
_entity_poly.pdbx_seq_one_letter_code
_entity_poly.pdbx_strand_id
1 'polypeptide(L)'
;MSMQISACAGKARMLVSHQPDVENRIRLSNRIAVAALVLICACMWSTLCPAAGIAATAALPQPSEGRAPYLVIHLDAVSSKAFFELYDSGRLPNIEAAFKGGKIVRRAVSPFVPGTEMLYPRLVNGGEVSDSYPVACEYVNPNTGLYASHVQTVVDLFSNMPRYVLTQPVHALPGLEWLSGWSLLNVPRLLRDYNVVQFFWFATDLRGHVFGKQSQQASVMQLDSYIGNLMLQMGGEQFNLVLYSDHGMSYFDRMVNPEKAMAEAAAGEAQFCYYPNLYLRDPAHAKRIATKLADSDEIDFAFYRSGPELVVGVHTGGNVLFSLGPAGIAYEFEGSDPFGYSDLGYTGEPLSDQSWLDLTAASRYPAVPVQVFRYMESPMSGDVVAVIDPPKGLLTKVCRAGCHTGLTDSDVKVPVLLVGPDIDGRAIDDQFWLHTLYREILQIDPHGPGSAVREPHYLKASPQSLSLAISPARQLYVQANVDHGGWDVLGEVSIARTFNTRAWVGAGIASRQGIASRQELSPAHTGATGCDWGLRAALSARVEVFLGPLVLDWQKTVVSSGQSSRVSIRYEFKGGSLVEWVHPSQLRVGLMW
;
A
#
# COMPACT_ATOMS: atom_id res chain seq x y z
N MET A 1 -64.02 36.86 -11.43
CA MET A 1 -64.01 35.41 -11.71
C MET A 1 -63.89 34.71 -10.36
N SER A 2 -64.87 33.86 -10.05
CA SER A 2 -65.06 33.19 -8.75
C SER A 2 -64.19 31.93 -8.61
N MET A 3 -64.15 31.38 -7.39
CA MET A 3 -63.56 30.12 -6.88
C MET A 3 -62.05 30.12 -6.60
N GLN A 4 -61.59 30.17 -5.34
CA GLN A 4 -61.67 29.24 -4.18
C GLN A 4 -60.74 28.01 -4.20
N ILE A 5 -59.62 28.16 -3.48
CA ILE A 5 -59.09 27.31 -2.38
C ILE A 5 -58.88 25.81 -2.64
N SER A 6 -57.62 25.33 -2.51
CA SER A 6 -57.24 24.51 -1.35
C SER A 6 -55.72 24.41 -1.17
N ALA A 7 -55.29 24.69 0.06
CA ALA A 7 -53.98 24.34 0.59
C ALA A 7 -53.91 22.83 0.87
N CYS A 8 -52.71 22.24 0.77
CA CYS A 8 -52.29 21.21 1.71
C CYS A 8 -50.77 21.18 1.84
N ALA A 9 -50.32 21.27 3.09
CA ALA A 9 -48.93 21.20 3.50
C ALA A 9 -48.48 19.74 3.68
N GLY A 10 -47.24 19.46 3.33
CA GLY A 10 -46.57 18.18 3.61
C GLY A 10 -45.09 18.28 3.28
N LYS A 11 -44.29 18.68 4.27
CA LYS A 11 -42.85 18.95 4.18
C LYS A 11 -42.07 17.72 3.70
N ALA A 12 -41.64 17.71 2.44
CA ALA A 12 -40.46 17.00 1.99
C ALA A 12 -39.27 17.97 2.05
N ARG A 13 -38.30 17.71 2.92
CA ARG A 13 -37.09 18.52 3.09
C ARG A 13 -36.13 18.21 1.95
N MET A 14 -36.35 18.87 0.82
CA MET A 14 -35.45 18.83 -0.34
C MET A 14 -34.24 19.73 -0.03
N LEU A 15 -33.09 19.12 0.28
CA LEU A 15 -31.81 19.82 0.36
C LEU A 15 -31.31 20.07 -1.07
N VAL A 16 -31.77 21.17 -1.64
CA VAL A 16 -31.22 21.75 -2.87
C VAL A 16 -29.83 22.29 -2.55
N SER A 17 -28.79 21.75 -3.19
CA SER A 17 -27.44 22.27 -3.06
C SER A 17 -27.32 23.59 -3.84
N HIS A 18 -27.11 24.68 -3.11
CA HIS A 18 -26.71 25.97 -3.65
C HIS A 18 -25.34 25.86 -4.32
N GLN A 19 -25.18 26.44 -5.52
CA GLN A 19 -23.85 26.71 -6.09
C GLN A 19 -23.06 27.64 -5.14
N PRO A 20 -21.84 27.31 -4.72
CA PRO A 20 -21.03 28.21 -3.91
C PRO A 20 -19.96 28.93 -4.73
N ASP A 21 -19.84 30.22 -4.41
CA ASP A 21 -18.87 31.23 -4.84
C ASP A 21 -17.42 30.73 -4.98
N VAL A 22 -16.77 31.21 -6.04
CA VAL A 22 -15.40 30.83 -6.46
C VAL A 22 -14.34 31.22 -5.42
N GLU A 23 -14.57 32.25 -4.59
CA GLU A 23 -13.63 32.65 -3.53
C GLU A 23 -13.63 31.72 -2.30
N ASN A 24 -14.72 31.00 -2.04
CA ASN A 24 -14.77 30.01 -0.94
C ASN A 24 -14.03 28.71 -1.28
N ARG A 25 -13.79 28.40 -2.57
CA ARG A 25 -13.04 27.20 -2.98
C ARG A 25 -11.55 27.29 -2.66
N ILE A 26 -10.95 28.49 -2.71
CA ILE A 26 -9.53 28.68 -2.43
C ILE A 26 -9.26 28.57 -0.93
N ARG A 27 -10.16 29.09 -0.08
CA ARG A 27 -10.03 28.95 1.39
C ARG A 27 -10.40 27.56 1.89
N LEU A 28 -11.33 26.86 1.25
CA LEU A 28 -11.69 25.48 1.61
C LEU A 28 -10.61 24.47 1.14
N SER A 29 -9.99 24.70 -0.02
CA SER A 29 -8.83 23.93 -0.53
C SER A 29 -7.65 23.97 0.45
N ASN A 30 -7.29 25.16 0.94
CA ASN A 30 -6.20 25.30 1.92
C ASN A 30 -6.57 24.70 3.29
N ARG A 31 -7.84 24.74 3.69
CA ARG A 31 -8.31 24.10 4.94
C ARG A 31 -8.40 22.58 4.84
N ILE A 32 -8.70 22.03 3.65
CA ILE A 32 -8.69 20.58 3.38
C ILE A 32 -7.25 20.07 3.28
N ALA A 33 -6.34 20.81 2.64
CA ALA A 33 -4.91 20.47 2.61
C ALA A 33 -4.28 20.53 4.02
N VAL A 34 -4.63 21.54 4.82
CA VAL A 34 -4.19 21.64 6.22
C VAL A 34 -4.88 20.57 7.08
N ALA A 35 -6.16 20.26 6.87
CA ALA A 35 -6.83 19.18 7.59
C ALA A 35 -6.28 17.80 7.21
N ALA A 36 -5.92 17.57 5.95
CA ALA A 36 -5.26 16.35 5.47
C ALA A 36 -3.83 16.26 6.00
N LEU A 37 -3.08 17.36 6.05
CA LEU A 37 -1.75 17.42 6.66
C LEU A 37 -1.83 17.19 8.17
N VAL A 38 -2.85 17.73 8.85
CA VAL A 38 -3.14 17.49 10.26
C VAL A 38 -3.60 16.05 10.49
N LEU A 39 -4.37 15.45 9.58
CA LEU A 39 -4.77 14.04 9.66
C LEU A 39 -3.57 13.11 9.42
N ILE A 40 -2.69 13.43 8.46
CA ILE A 40 -1.46 12.68 8.18
C ILE A 40 -0.49 12.81 9.37
N CYS A 41 -0.31 14.01 9.91
CA CYS A 41 0.46 14.24 11.12
C CYS A 41 -0.20 13.58 12.35
N ALA A 42 -1.53 13.55 12.44
CA ALA A 42 -2.27 12.92 13.53
C ALA A 42 -2.25 11.38 13.43
N CYS A 43 -2.27 10.79 12.23
CA CYS A 43 -2.08 9.35 12.00
C CYS A 43 -0.63 8.92 12.25
N MET A 44 0.34 9.80 11.96
CA MET A 44 1.74 9.64 12.37
C MET A 44 1.93 9.82 13.89
N TRP A 45 1.00 10.51 14.57
CA TRP A 45 1.05 10.77 16.02
C TRP A 45 0.23 9.75 16.84
N SER A 46 -0.86 9.21 16.30
CA SER A 46 -1.70 8.19 16.97
C SER A 46 -1.08 6.79 16.93
N THR A 47 0.03 6.63 16.20
CA THR A 47 0.89 5.43 16.25
C THR A 47 2.05 5.59 17.26
N LEU A 48 2.18 6.75 17.92
CA LEU A 48 3.19 7.03 18.94
C LEU A 48 2.59 6.89 20.36
N CYS A 49 2.61 5.64 20.85
CA CYS A 49 2.60 5.17 22.25
C CYS A 49 1.26 5.05 23.02
N PRO A 50 1.13 4.11 24.00
CA PRO A 50 2.03 2.97 24.32
C PRO A 50 1.31 1.62 24.57
N ALA A 51 2.04 0.53 24.33
CA ALA A 51 2.01 -0.59 25.27
C ALA A 51 3.46 -0.93 25.60
N ALA A 52 3.91 -0.43 26.75
CA ALA A 52 5.04 -0.98 27.45
C ALA A 52 4.68 -2.41 27.85
N GLY A 53 5.29 -3.38 27.19
CA GLY A 53 5.25 -4.80 27.54
C GLY A 53 6.68 -5.28 27.71
N ILE A 54 7.05 -5.55 28.96
CA ILE A 54 8.30 -6.19 29.36
C ILE A 54 8.43 -7.51 28.59
N ALA A 55 9.65 -7.76 28.11
CA ALA A 55 10.06 -8.97 27.42
C ALA A 55 9.58 -10.24 28.15
N ALA A 56 8.85 -11.09 27.43
CA ALA A 56 8.83 -12.52 27.68
C ALA A 56 9.63 -13.18 26.56
N THR A 57 10.72 -13.81 26.96
CA THR A 57 11.57 -14.72 26.17
C THR A 57 10.71 -15.76 25.46
N ALA A 58 10.33 -15.50 24.20
CA ALA A 58 9.84 -16.51 23.29
C ALA A 58 11.05 -17.09 22.54
N ALA A 59 11.12 -18.41 22.46
CA ALA A 59 12.18 -19.14 21.79
C ALA A 59 12.42 -18.60 20.38
N LEU A 60 13.70 -18.44 20.04
CA LEU A 60 14.19 -18.04 18.72
C LEU A 60 13.54 -18.92 17.65
N PRO A 61 12.81 -18.36 16.65
CA PRO A 61 12.66 -19.03 15.38
C PRO A 61 14.07 -19.21 14.82
N GLN A 62 14.47 -20.45 14.57
CA GLN A 62 15.65 -20.74 13.76
C GLN A 62 15.51 -19.96 12.44
N PRO A 63 16.60 -19.35 11.91
CA PRO A 63 16.57 -18.79 10.57
C PRO A 63 16.05 -19.88 9.63
N SER A 64 15.07 -19.56 8.79
CA SER A 64 14.61 -20.50 7.76
C SER A 64 15.84 -20.93 6.96
N GLU A 65 16.22 -22.19 7.10
CA GLU A 65 17.39 -22.77 6.46
C GLU A 65 17.33 -22.48 4.94
N GLY A 66 18.36 -21.80 4.41
CA GLY A 66 18.71 -21.84 3.00
C GLY A 66 17.98 -20.95 1.98
N ARG A 67 16.95 -20.16 2.36
CA ARG A 67 16.25 -19.26 1.40
C ARG A 67 16.83 -17.83 1.39
N ALA A 68 16.93 -17.25 0.20
CA ALA A 68 17.34 -15.86 0.02
C ALA A 68 16.16 -14.90 0.31
N PRO A 69 16.41 -13.67 0.79
CA PRO A 69 15.35 -12.74 1.12
C PRO A 69 14.63 -12.25 -0.15
N TYR A 70 13.36 -11.87 -0.03
CA TYR A 70 12.51 -11.37 -1.10
C TYR A 70 12.38 -9.85 -1.02
N LEU A 71 12.59 -9.17 -2.15
CA LEU A 71 12.07 -7.83 -2.41
C LEU A 71 10.85 -7.95 -3.32
N VAL A 72 9.69 -7.57 -2.81
CA VAL A 72 8.45 -7.54 -3.57
C VAL A 72 8.04 -6.09 -3.81
N ILE A 73 8.08 -5.67 -5.08
CA ILE A 73 7.73 -4.33 -5.54
C ILE A 73 6.29 -4.36 -6.06
N HIS A 74 5.45 -3.57 -5.43
CA HIS A 74 4.06 -3.31 -5.79
C HIS A 74 4.00 -2.02 -6.64
N LEU A 75 3.73 -2.18 -7.93
CA LEU A 75 3.56 -1.12 -8.91
C LEU A 75 2.07 -0.85 -9.09
N ASP A 76 1.57 0.15 -8.37
CA ASP A 76 0.14 0.37 -8.22
C ASP A 76 -0.56 0.78 -9.53
N ALA A 77 -1.69 0.15 -9.84
CA ALA A 77 -2.61 0.49 -10.94
C ALA A 77 -2.00 0.57 -12.35
N VAL A 78 -1.14 -0.39 -12.74
CA VAL A 78 -0.58 -0.48 -14.09
C VAL A 78 -1.02 -1.77 -14.77
N SER A 79 -1.82 -1.65 -15.83
CA SER A 79 -2.26 -2.81 -16.60
C SER A 79 -1.12 -3.46 -17.37
N SER A 80 -1.23 -4.75 -17.66
CA SER A 80 -0.26 -5.48 -18.50
C SER A 80 -0.03 -4.76 -19.82
N LYS A 81 -1.10 -4.30 -20.47
CA LYS A 81 -0.98 -3.58 -21.73
C LYS A 81 -0.12 -2.32 -21.58
N ALA A 82 -0.39 -1.48 -20.57
CA ALA A 82 0.36 -0.24 -20.36
C ALA A 82 1.83 -0.49 -19.99
N PHE A 83 2.10 -1.52 -19.17
CA PHE A 83 3.45 -1.90 -18.78
C PHE A 83 4.25 -2.44 -19.97
N PHE A 84 3.69 -3.39 -20.72
CA PHE A 84 4.40 -4.03 -21.83
C PHE A 84 4.52 -3.13 -23.06
N GLU A 85 3.65 -2.12 -23.24
CA GLU A 85 3.90 -1.03 -24.20
C GLU A 85 5.25 -0.34 -23.94
N LEU A 86 5.61 -0.11 -22.66
CA LEU A 86 6.89 0.50 -22.29
C LEU A 86 8.04 -0.51 -22.31
N TYR A 87 7.81 -1.71 -21.79
CA TYR A 87 8.82 -2.78 -21.73
C TYR A 87 9.28 -3.18 -23.14
N ASP A 88 8.34 -3.52 -24.03
CA ASP A 88 8.64 -4.03 -25.37
C ASP A 88 9.19 -2.94 -26.31
N SER A 89 8.95 -1.67 -25.99
CA SER A 89 9.55 -0.53 -26.71
C SER A 89 10.93 -0.13 -26.19
N GLY A 90 11.49 -0.88 -25.24
CA GLY A 90 12.83 -0.64 -24.69
C GLY A 90 12.90 0.59 -23.78
N ARG A 91 11.76 1.07 -23.26
CA ARG A 91 11.69 2.25 -22.38
C ARG A 91 11.90 1.91 -20.90
N LEU A 92 12.00 0.63 -20.56
CA LEU A 92 12.25 0.12 -19.20
C LEU A 92 13.55 -0.73 -19.13
N PRO A 93 14.71 -0.18 -19.54
CA PRO A 93 15.94 -0.95 -19.68
C PRO A 93 16.49 -1.49 -18.36
N ASN A 94 16.24 -0.82 -17.23
CA ASN A 94 16.76 -1.28 -15.94
C ASN A 94 15.92 -2.42 -15.37
N ILE A 95 14.60 -2.37 -15.53
CA ILE A 95 13.69 -3.47 -15.19
C ILE A 95 14.00 -4.67 -16.09
N GLU A 96 14.13 -4.48 -17.41
CA GLU A 96 14.51 -5.56 -18.32
C GLU A 96 15.84 -6.22 -17.89
N ALA A 97 16.85 -5.42 -17.56
CA ALA A 97 18.13 -5.94 -17.08
C ALA A 97 18.01 -6.65 -15.73
N ALA A 98 17.24 -6.11 -14.78
CA ALA A 98 17.07 -6.67 -13.44
C ALA A 98 16.35 -8.03 -13.46
N PHE A 99 15.37 -8.21 -14.36
CA PHE A 99 14.59 -9.43 -14.49
C PHE A 99 15.10 -10.37 -15.59
N LYS A 100 16.30 -10.12 -16.12
CA LYS A 100 16.90 -10.94 -17.18
C LYS A 100 17.03 -12.40 -16.73
N GLY A 101 16.46 -13.31 -17.53
CA GLY A 101 16.46 -14.75 -17.23
C GLY A 101 15.41 -15.19 -16.19
N GLY A 102 14.60 -14.25 -15.69
CA GLY A 102 13.45 -14.54 -14.84
C GLY A 102 12.20 -14.95 -15.61
N LYS A 103 11.10 -15.15 -14.88
CA LYS A 103 9.76 -15.36 -15.42
C LYS A 103 9.06 -14.03 -15.63
N ILE A 104 8.51 -13.84 -16.82
CA ILE A 104 7.66 -12.70 -17.18
C ILE A 104 6.26 -13.24 -17.45
N VAL A 105 5.32 -12.90 -16.59
CA VAL A 105 3.90 -13.25 -16.72
C VAL A 105 3.17 -12.02 -17.23
N ARG A 106 2.61 -12.14 -18.44
CA ARG A 106 1.86 -11.04 -19.09
C ARG A 106 0.38 -11.03 -18.74
N ARG A 107 -0.11 -12.12 -18.16
CA ARG A 107 -1.53 -12.40 -18.01
C ARG A 107 -1.87 -12.90 -16.61
N ALA A 108 -1.29 -12.27 -15.58
CA ALA A 108 -1.85 -12.44 -14.25
C ALA A 108 -3.16 -11.66 -14.17
N VAL A 109 -4.17 -12.23 -13.50
CA VAL A 109 -5.52 -11.65 -13.45
C VAL A 109 -5.90 -11.38 -12.00
N SER A 110 -6.17 -10.12 -11.72
CA SER A 110 -6.64 -9.62 -10.43
C SER A 110 -8.12 -9.92 -10.23
N PRO A 111 -8.54 -10.31 -9.01
CA PRO A 111 -9.96 -10.42 -8.70
C PRO A 111 -10.73 -9.12 -8.94
N PHE A 112 -12.02 -9.23 -9.24
CA PHE A 112 -12.95 -8.11 -9.12
C PHE A 112 -13.28 -7.85 -7.63
N VAL A 113 -13.37 -6.61 -7.13
CA VAL A 113 -13.27 -5.31 -7.83
C VAL A 113 -11.81 -4.82 -7.85
N PRO A 114 -11.31 -4.30 -8.98
CA PRO A 114 -9.98 -3.73 -9.07
C PRO A 114 -9.86 -2.46 -8.23
N GLY A 115 -9.11 -2.53 -7.14
CA GLY A 115 -8.74 -1.40 -6.30
C GLY A 115 -7.90 -1.85 -5.11
N THR A 116 -6.88 -1.08 -4.77
CA THR A 116 -5.86 -1.46 -3.78
C THR A 116 -6.47 -1.83 -2.43
N GLU A 117 -7.49 -1.12 -1.96
CA GLU A 117 -8.15 -1.38 -0.68
C GLU A 117 -8.85 -2.75 -0.64
N MET A 118 -9.39 -3.20 -1.77
CA MET A 118 -10.06 -4.49 -1.89
C MET A 118 -9.06 -5.62 -2.14
N LEU A 119 -8.03 -5.35 -2.94
CA LEU A 119 -7.11 -6.39 -3.43
C LEU A 119 -5.96 -6.67 -2.51
N TYR A 120 -5.26 -5.66 -2.00
CA TYR A 120 -4.04 -5.90 -1.22
C TYR A 120 -4.27 -6.81 -0.01
N PRO A 121 -5.32 -6.62 0.83
CA PRO A 121 -5.61 -7.54 1.93
C PRO A 121 -5.85 -8.99 1.46
N ARG A 122 -6.49 -9.18 0.29
CA ARG A 122 -6.71 -10.52 -0.30
C ARG A 122 -5.41 -11.17 -0.75
N LEU A 123 -4.50 -10.38 -1.34
CA LEU A 123 -3.19 -10.85 -1.82
C LEU A 123 -2.34 -11.39 -0.67
N VAL A 124 -2.27 -10.67 0.45
CA VAL A 124 -1.35 -10.99 1.54
C VAL A 124 -1.88 -12.02 2.54
N ASN A 125 -3.21 -12.16 2.64
CA ASN A 125 -3.85 -13.13 3.54
C ASN A 125 -4.29 -14.43 2.84
N GLY A 126 -4.01 -14.61 1.54
CA GLY A 126 -4.06 -15.93 0.88
C GLY A 126 -5.44 -16.44 0.44
N GLY A 127 -6.36 -15.55 0.06
CA GLY A 127 -7.59 -15.88 -0.70
C GLY A 127 -8.70 -16.69 0.02
N GLU A 128 -8.43 -17.35 1.15
CA GLU A 128 -9.38 -18.31 1.77
C GLU A 128 -10.53 -17.69 2.57
N VAL A 129 -10.46 -16.42 2.96
CA VAL A 129 -11.48 -15.80 3.81
C VAL A 129 -12.33 -14.79 3.03
N SER A 130 -13.11 -15.30 2.08
CA SER A 130 -14.13 -14.56 1.29
C SER A 130 -14.95 -13.56 2.13
N ASP A 131 -15.29 -13.92 3.36
CA ASP A 131 -16.28 -13.22 4.18
C ASP A 131 -15.74 -11.95 4.87
N SER A 132 -14.42 -11.77 4.94
CA SER A 132 -13.80 -10.67 5.70
C SER A 132 -13.14 -9.60 4.85
N TYR A 133 -13.07 -9.77 3.52
CA TYR A 133 -12.42 -8.78 2.66
C TYR A 133 -13.40 -7.69 2.21
N PRO A 134 -12.93 -6.43 2.10
CA PRO A 134 -13.71 -5.37 1.50
C PRO A 134 -14.20 -5.77 0.09
N VAL A 135 -15.45 -5.44 -0.20
CA VAL A 135 -16.07 -5.62 -1.53
C VAL A 135 -16.23 -4.30 -2.28
N ALA A 136 -16.01 -3.18 -1.59
CA ALA A 136 -15.98 -1.83 -2.10
C ALA A 136 -15.35 -0.90 -1.03
N CYS A 137 -15.13 0.38 -1.35
CA CYS A 137 -14.69 1.33 -0.33
C CYS A 137 -15.75 1.54 0.77
N GLU A 138 -17.04 1.48 0.44
CA GLU A 138 -18.13 1.49 1.42
C GLU A 138 -19.09 0.33 1.18
N TYR A 139 -19.52 -0.31 2.26
CA TYR A 139 -20.43 -1.44 2.20
C TYR A 139 -21.16 -1.66 3.51
N VAL A 140 -22.21 -2.49 3.47
CA VAL A 140 -22.96 -2.91 4.66
C VAL A 140 -22.82 -4.42 4.77
N ASN A 141 -22.54 -4.91 5.97
CA ASN A 141 -22.64 -6.33 6.27
C ASN A 141 -24.12 -6.71 6.37
N PRO A 142 -24.68 -7.54 5.46
CA PRO A 142 -26.11 -7.84 5.47
C PRO A 142 -26.54 -8.64 6.71
N ASN A 143 -25.64 -9.43 7.28
CA ASN A 143 -25.93 -10.27 8.45
C ASN A 143 -25.97 -9.50 9.76
N THR A 144 -25.11 -8.48 9.92
CA THR A 144 -24.99 -7.68 11.16
C THR A 144 -25.59 -6.29 11.05
N GLY A 145 -25.86 -5.81 9.83
CA GLY A 145 -26.26 -4.43 9.53
C GLY A 145 -25.15 -3.39 9.74
N LEU A 146 -23.92 -3.82 10.06
CA LEU A 146 -22.80 -2.90 10.29
C LEU A 146 -22.33 -2.27 8.98
N TYR A 147 -22.18 -0.96 9.01
CA TYR A 147 -21.67 -0.16 7.90
C TYR A 147 -20.14 0.00 8.01
N ALA A 148 -19.44 -0.34 6.94
CA ALA A 148 -18.03 -0.03 6.75
C ALA A 148 -17.91 1.23 5.89
N SER A 149 -17.28 2.26 6.47
CA SER A 149 -17.00 3.52 5.78
C SER A 149 -15.70 3.45 4.97
N HIS A 150 -15.55 4.36 4.01
CA HIS A 150 -14.32 4.51 3.23
C HIS A 150 -13.10 4.64 4.14
N VAL A 151 -13.20 5.42 5.22
CA VAL A 151 -12.09 5.61 6.18
C VAL A 151 -11.73 4.29 6.86
N GLN A 152 -12.72 3.49 7.23
CA GLN A 152 -12.47 2.18 7.85
C GLN A 152 -11.75 1.25 6.87
N THR A 153 -12.23 1.16 5.63
CA THR A 153 -11.62 0.35 4.57
C THR A 153 -10.16 0.76 4.29
N VAL A 154 -9.86 2.06 4.29
CA VAL A 154 -8.48 2.57 4.15
C VAL A 154 -7.62 2.28 5.38
N VAL A 155 -8.18 2.37 6.60
CA VAL A 155 -7.47 1.97 7.83
C VAL A 155 -7.16 0.47 7.81
N ASP A 156 -8.09 -0.36 7.33
CA ASP A 156 -7.90 -1.80 7.21
C ASP A 156 -6.81 -2.13 6.18
N LEU A 157 -6.77 -1.44 5.03
CA LEU A 157 -5.67 -1.55 4.07
C LEU A 157 -4.31 -1.32 4.73
N PHE A 158 -4.13 -0.18 5.42
CA PHE A 158 -2.85 0.15 6.03
C PHE A 158 -2.51 -0.71 7.25
N SER A 159 -3.51 -1.30 7.91
CA SER A 159 -3.30 -2.25 9.01
C SER A 159 -2.73 -3.58 8.53
N ASN A 160 -2.97 -3.95 7.27
CA ASN A 160 -2.37 -5.12 6.62
C ASN A 160 -0.96 -4.82 6.08
N MET A 161 -0.55 -3.56 5.95
CA MET A 161 0.77 -3.23 5.42
C MET A 161 1.87 -3.31 6.49
N PRO A 162 3.10 -3.74 6.15
CA PRO A 162 4.22 -3.67 7.08
C PRO A 162 4.48 -2.24 7.53
N ARG A 163 4.67 -2.01 8.84
CA ARG A 163 4.80 -0.64 9.40
C ARG A 163 5.85 0.24 8.72
N TYR A 164 6.91 -0.36 8.17
CA TYR A 164 7.99 0.38 7.52
C TYR A 164 7.61 0.99 6.15
N VAL A 165 6.46 0.60 5.57
CA VAL A 165 5.96 1.12 4.29
C VAL A 165 4.98 2.28 4.45
N LEU A 166 4.49 2.56 5.67
CA LEU A 166 3.36 3.48 5.90
C LEU A 166 3.61 4.94 5.50
N THR A 167 4.86 5.33 5.21
CA THR A 167 5.18 6.66 4.66
C THR A 167 5.06 6.73 3.13
N GLN A 168 5.04 5.60 2.42
CA GLN A 168 5.02 5.55 0.96
C GLN A 168 3.76 6.16 0.31
N PRO A 169 2.55 6.06 0.90
CA PRO A 169 1.38 6.79 0.38
C PRO A 169 1.61 8.31 0.34
N VAL A 170 2.27 8.87 1.37
CA VAL A 170 2.61 10.30 1.41
C VAL A 170 3.65 10.64 0.34
N HIS A 171 4.62 9.74 0.11
CA HIS A 171 5.63 9.93 -0.93
C HIS A 171 5.05 9.88 -2.36
N ALA A 172 3.86 9.31 -2.56
CA ALA A 172 3.20 9.29 -3.87
C ALA A 172 2.56 10.62 -4.25
N LEU A 173 2.44 11.57 -3.31
CA LEU A 173 1.92 12.91 -3.61
C LEU A 173 2.82 13.62 -4.64
N PRO A 174 2.25 14.41 -5.56
CA PRO A 174 3.02 15.06 -6.62
C PRO A 174 4.14 15.94 -6.07
N GLY A 175 5.37 15.70 -6.53
CA GLY A 175 6.58 16.39 -6.09
C GLY A 175 7.33 15.70 -4.94
N LEU A 176 6.77 14.64 -4.35
CA LEU A 176 7.39 13.86 -3.28
C LEU A 176 7.87 12.47 -3.74
N GLU A 177 7.66 12.09 -5.00
CA GLU A 177 7.92 10.73 -5.50
C GLU A 177 9.41 10.32 -5.40
N TRP A 178 10.31 11.30 -5.39
CA TRP A 178 11.73 11.08 -5.17
C TRP A 178 12.02 10.48 -3.79
N LEU A 179 11.18 10.70 -2.77
CA LEU A 179 11.31 10.06 -1.44
C LEU A 179 11.03 8.55 -1.49
N SER A 180 10.10 8.11 -2.35
CA SER A 180 9.89 6.69 -2.65
C SER A 180 11.09 6.12 -3.41
N GLY A 181 11.63 6.86 -4.37
CA GLY A 181 12.86 6.48 -5.05
C GLY A 181 14.05 6.30 -4.10
N TRP A 182 14.21 7.21 -3.13
CA TRP A 182 15.23 7.08 -2.07
C TRP A 182 14.97 5.90 -1.15
N SER A 183 13.70 5.58 -0.89
CA SER A 183 13.31 4.42 -0.11
C SER A 183 13.85 3.13 -0.74
N LEU A 184 13.87 3.00 -2.07
CA LEU A 184 14.47 1.85 -2.76
C LEU A 184 15.96 1.70 -2.44
N LEU A 185 16.73 2.78 -2.39
CA LEU A 185 18.17 2.72 -2.06
C LEU A 185 18.42 2.20 -0.63
N ASN A 186 17.41 2.21 0.22
CA ASN A 186 17.50 1.70 1.59
C ASN A 186 17.14 0.21 1.71
N VAL A 187 16.67 -0.43 0.63
CA VAL A 187 16.30 -1.86 0.58
C VAL A 187 17.37 -2.80 1.15
N PRO A 188 18.68 -2.67 0.88
CA PRO A 188 19.68 -3.59 1.45
C PRO A 188 19.64 -3.64 2.99
N ARG A 189 19.35 -2.52 3.65
CA ARG A 189 19.21 -2.50 5.12
C ARG A 189 17.96 -3.22 5.60
N LEU A 190 16.88 -3.18 4.81
CA LEU A 190 15.63 -3.84 5.14
C LEU A 190 15.75 -5.35 4.89
N LEU A 191 16.42 -5.78 3.81
CA LEU A 191 16.65 -7.21 3.53
C LEU A 191 17.54 -7.90 4.57
N ARG A 192 18.39 -7.14 5.28
CA ARG A 192 19.09 -7.64 6.47
C ARG A 192 18.13 -7.93 7.63
N ASP A 193 17.06 -7.14 7.76
CA ASP A 193 16.17 -7.18 8.92
C ASP A 193 14.91 -8.03 8.69
N TYR A 194 14.54 -8.28 7.43
CA TYR A 194 13.32 -8.94 7.02
C TYR A 194 13.59 -9.93 5.87
N ASN A 195 13.02 -11.13 5.96
CA ASN A 195 13.05 -12.11 4.86
C ASN A 195 12.17 -11.70 3.68
N VAL A 196 11.14 -10.89 3.92
CA VAL A 196 10.27 -10.34 2.89
C VAL A 196 10.17 -8.83 3.11
N VAL A 197 10.67 -8.07 2.15
CA VAL A 197 10.58 -6.61 2.10
C VAL A 197 9.57 -6.23 1.03
N GLN A 198 8.48 -5.60 1.45
CA GLN A 198 7.48 -5.07 0.53
C GLN A 198 7.76 -3.59 0.25
N PHE A 199 7.67 -3.19 -1.02
CA PHE A 199 7.87 -1.82 -1.45
C PHE A 199 6.73 -1.39 -2.36
N PHE A 200 6.09 -0.27 -2.06
CA PHE A 200 4.95 0.26 -2.82
C PHE A 200 5.32 1.52 -3.60
N TRP A 201 4.94 1.51 -4.87
CA TRP A 201 5.00 2.65 -5.77
C TRP A 201 3.58 3.15 -6.07
N PHE A 202 2.91 3.77 -5.09
CA PHE A 202 1.54 4.32 -5.25
C PHE A 202 1.45 5.50 -6.23
N ALA A 203 2.59 6.05 -6.69
CA ALA A 203 2.61 7.25 -7.52
C ALA A 203 1.96 7.02 -8.91
N THR A 204 2.00 5.80 -9.43
CA THR A 204 1.41 5.45 -10.73
C THR A 204 -0.11 5.52 -10.74
N ASP A 205 -0.76 5.10 -9.65
CA ASP A 205 -2.23 5.18 -9.53
C ASP A 205 -2.70 6.64 -9.46
N LEU A 206 -2.16 7.41 -8.51
CA LEU A 206 -2.49 8.83 -8.36
C LEU A 206 -2.27 9.60 -9.68
N ARG A 207 -1.17 9.31 -10.38
CA ARG A 207 -0.89 9.94 -11.67
C ARG A 207 -1.84 9.50 -12.77
N GLY A 208 -2.21 8.22 -12.81
CA GLY A 208 -3.21 7.69 -13.75
C GLY A 208 -4.56 8.37 -13.55
N HIS A 209 -5.04 8.42 -12.31
CA HIS A 209 -6.30 9.08 -11.96
C HIS A 209 -6.34 10.57 -12.30
N VAL A 210 -5.30 11.33 -11.92
CA VAL A 210 -5.34 12.81 -11.97
C VAL A 210 -4.81 13.37 -13.29
N PHE A 211 -3.77 12.75 -13.86
CA PHE A 211 -2.99 13.30 -14.97
C PHE A 211 -2.98 12.42 -16.22
N GLY A 212 -3.57 11.23 -16.18
CA GLY A 212 -3.76 10.36 -17.33
C GLY A 212 -2.52 9.56 -17.75
N LYS A 213 -2.67 8.85 -18.88
CA LYS A 213 -1.76 7.79 -19.35
C LYS A 213 -0.30 8.18 -19.42
N GLN A 214 -0.01 9.33 -20.03
CA GLN A 214 1.38 9.76 -20.23
C GLN A 214 2.09 10.03 -18.90
N SER A 215 1.39 10.59 -17.92
CA SER A 215 1.96 10.86 -16.58
C SER A 215 2.17 9.57 -15.79
N GLN A 216 1.23 8.62 -15.88
CA GLN A 216 1.40 7.28 -15.29
C GLN A 216 2.63 6.58 -15.90
N GLN A 217 2.73 6.54 -17.24
CA GLN A 217 3.87 5.92 -17.93
C GLN A 217 5.21 6.58 -17.56
N ALA A 218 5.25 7.91 -17.41
CA ALA A 218 6.45 8.61 -16.94
C ALA A 218 6.84 8.20 -15.51
N SER A 219 5.86 7.90 -14.65
CA SER A 219 6.11 7.39 -13.29
C SER A 219 6.68 5.97 -13.31
N VAL A 220 6.23 5.10 -14.21
CA VAL A 220 6.83 3.76 -14.40
C VAL A 220 8.30 3.88 -14.84
N MET A 221 8.62 4.78 -15.77
CA MET A 221 10.00 5.04 -16.19
C MET A 221 10.86 5.65 -15.07
N GLN A 222 10.26 6.42 -14.17
CA GLN A 222 10.93 6.93 -12.99
C GLN A 222 11.29 5.78 -12.02
N LEU A 223 10.35 4.85 -11.77
CA LEU A 223 10.64 3.64 -11.01
C LEU A 223 11.75 2.80 -11.65
N ASP A 224 11.73 2.61 -12.96
CA ASP A 224 12.80 1.92 -13.71
C ASP A 224 14.18 2.50 -13.40
N SER A 225 14.31 3.83 -13.45
CA SER A 225 15.58 4.51 -13.12
C SER A 225 16.04 4.23 -11.68
N TYR A 226 15.12 4.18 -10.72
CA TYR A 226 15.45 3.84 -9.33
C TYR A 226 15.80 2.36 -9.13
N ILE A 227 15.18 1.45 -9.88
CA ILE A 227 15.54 0.03 -9.91
C ILE A 227 16.98 -0.12 -10.42
N GLY A 228 17.39 0.64 -11.45
CA GLY A 228 18.78 0.66 -11.91
C GLY A 228 19.77 1.02 -10.80
N ASN A 229 19.49 2.08 -10.05
CA ASN A 229 20.32 2.48 -8.90
C ASN A 229 20.33 1.43 -7.78
N LEU A 230 19.19 0.81 -7.50
CA LEU A 230 19.08 -0.29 -6.54
C LEU A 230 19.95 -1.48 -6.96
N MET A 231 19.87 -1.92 -8.21
CA MET A 231 20.65 -3.07 -8.70
C MET A 231 22.16 -2.81 -8.61
N LEU A 232 22.63 -1.59 -8.88
CA LEU A 232 24.03 -1.21 -8.67
C LEU A 232 24.45 -1.37 -7.20
N GLN A 233 23.57 -0.98 -6.26
CA GLN A 233 23.82 -1.11 -4.83
C GLN A 233 23.76 -2.57 -4.36
N MET A 234 22.87 -3.37 -4.94
CA MET A 234 22.70 -4.80 -4.65
C MET A 234 23.75 -5.69 -5.33
N GLY A 235 24.68 -5.12 -6.13
CA GLY A 235 25.67 -5.90 -6.86
C GLY A 235 26.43 -6.91 -5.98
N GLY A 236 26.34 -8.19 -6.35
CA GLY A 236 26.94 -9.33 -5.66
C GLY A 236 26.04 -10.03 -4.62
N GLU A 237 24.92 -9.41 -4.22
CA GLU A 237 23.98 -9.98 -3.26
C GLU A 237 23.03 -10.97 -3.94
N GLN A 238 22.68 -12.06 -3.24
CA GLN A 238 21.67 -13.03 -3.67
C GLN A 238 20.34 -12.70 -2.99
N PHE A 239 19.30 -12.45 -3.78
CA PHE A 239 17.95 -12.17 -3.29
C PHE A 239 16.93 -12.49 -4.39
N ASN A 240 15.68 -12.69 -4.00
CA ASN A 240 14.56 -12.84 -4.90
C ASN A 240 13.93 -11.47 -5.15
N LEU A 241 13.63 -11.16 -6.41
CA LEU A 241 13.01 -9.92 -6.84
C LEU A 241 11.69 -10.24 -7.55
N VAL A 242 10.63 -9.57 -7.11
CA VAL A 242 9.29 -9.66 -7.68
C VAL A 242 8.78 -8.25 -7.96
N LEU A 243 8.20 -8.03 -9.14
CA LEU A 243 7.49 -6.81 -9.51
C LEU A 243 6.11 -7.20 -9.98
N TYR A 244 5.07 -6.62 -9.41
CA TYR A 244 3.69 -6.87 -9.83
C TYR A 244 2.83 -5.61 -9.70
N SER A 245 1.71 -5.57 -10.42
CA SER A 245 0.63 -4.61 -10.16
C SER A 245 -0.58 -5.34 -9.57
N ASP A 246 -1.27 -4.70 -8.63
CA ASP A 246 -2.49 -5.23 -8.03
C ASP A 246 -3.70 -5.13 -8.93
N HIS A 247 -3.81 -4.05 -9.70
CA HIS A 247 -4.81 -3.89 -10.75
C HIS A 247 -4.28 -3.03 -11.89
N GLY A 248 -5.10 -2.87 -12.92
CA GLY A 248 -4.85 -2.02 -14.05
C GLY A 248 -5.40 -0.60 -13.88
N MET A 249 -5.50 0.09 -15.01
CA MET A 249 -6.05 1.43 -15.15
C MET A 249 -6.56 1.62 -16.57
N SER A 250 -7.77 2.15 -16.67
CA SER A 250 -8.42 2.49 -17.91
C SER A 250 -8.64 3.98 -18.03
N TYR A 251 -8.50 4.50 -19.23
CA TYR A 251 -8.71 5.90 -19.54
C TYR A 251 -10.08 6.06 -20.19
N PHE A 252 -10.88 6.95 -19.63
CA PHE A 252 -12.28 7.11 -20.01
C PHE A 252 -12.48 8.34 -20.89
N ASP A 253 -13.44 8.24 -21.79
CA ASP A 253 -13.88 9.35 -22.65
C ASP A 253 -15.09 10.08 -22.04
N ARG A 254 -15.79 9.42 -21.11
CA ARG A 254 -16.98 9.94 -20.45
C ARG A 254 -17.05 9.48 -18.99
N MET A 255 -17.45 10.38 -18.11
CA MET A 255 -17.82 10.04 -16.73
C MET A 255 -19.29 9.67 -16.62
N VAL A 256 -19.57 8.66 -15.80
CA VAL A 256 -20.90 8.16 -15.44
C VAL A 256 -21.08 8.18 -13.92
N ASN A 257 -22.32 8.27 -13.46
CA ASN A 257 -22.69 8.25 -12.05
C ASN A 257 -23.53 6.98 -11.74
N PRO A 258 -22.88 5.82 -11.60
CA PRO A 258 -23.57 4.56 -11.34
C PRO A 258 -24.29 4.56 -9.99
N GLU A 259 -23.79 5.29 -8.99
CA GLU A 259 -24.47 5.40 -7.68
C GLU A 259 -25.82 6.11 -7.80
N LYS A 260 -25.88 7.19 -8.58
CA LYS A 260 -27.14 7.86 -8.88
C LYS A 260 -28.07 6.94 -9.67
N ALA A 261 -27.55 6.24 -10.68
CA ALA A 261 -28.35 5.30 -11.48
C ALA A 261 -28.93 4.17 -10.61
N MET A 262 -28.13 3.56 -9.74
CA MET A 262 -28.55 2.56 -8.75
C MET A 262 -29.61 3.10 -7.79
N ALA A 263 -29.41 4.30 -7.24
CA ALA A 263 -30.38 4.93 -6.33
C ALA A 263 -31.71 5.25 -7.02
N GLU A 264 -31.70 5.71 -8.27
CA GLU A 264 -32.90 5.99 -9.07
C GLU A 264 -33.60 4.70 -9.55
N ALA A 265 -32.83 3.67 -9.88
CA ALA A 265 -33.36 2.37 -10.28
C ALA A 265 -34.14 1.73 -9.14
N ALA A 266 -33.58 1.75 -7.93
CA ALA A 266 -34.12 1.15 -6.71
C ALA A 266 -34.80 2.16 -5.77
N ALA A 267 -35.36 3.25 -6.30
CA ALA A 267 -36.00 4.27 -5.50
C ALA A 267 -37.12 3.69 -4.61
N GLY A 268 -36.97 3.81 -3.29
CA GLY A 268 -37.90 3.22 -2.30
C GLY A 268 -37.59 1.78 -1.90
N GLU A 269 -36.67 1.11 -2.59
CA GLU A 269 -36.29 -0.29 -2.39
C GLU A 269 -34.84 -0.45 -1.92
N ALA A 270 -33.98 0.52 -2.22
CA ALA A 270 -32.59 0.54 -1.76
C ALA A 270 -32.49 0.67 -0.24
N GLN A 271 -31.69 -0.18 0.37
CA GLN A 271 -31.18 -0.04 1.73
C GLN A 271 -29.89 0.78 1.74
N PHE A 272 -28.95 0.45 0.87
CA PHE A 272 -27.66 1.12 0.74
C PHE A 272 -27.15 0.99 -0.70
N CYS A 273 -26.40 1.98 -1.16
CA CYS A 273 -25.90 2.04 -2.54
C CYS A 273 -24.52 2.68 -2.54
N TYR A 274 -23.52 1.93 -2.99
CA TYR A 274 -22.16 2.40 -3.21
C TYR A 274 -21.51 1.51 -4.27
N TYR A 275 -20.92 2.09 -5.32
CA TYR A 275 -20.40 1.28 -6.43
C TYR A 275 -19.38 0.21 -5.96
N PRO A 276 -19.49 -1.05 -6.42
CA PRO A 276 -20.45 -1.59 -7.40
C PRO A 276 -21.74 -2.18 -6.77
N ASN A 277 -21.93 -2.07 -5.46
CA ASN A 277 -22.96 -2.79 -4.73
C ASN A 277 -24.24 -1.96 -4.51
N LEU A 278 -25.37 -2.59 -4.81
CA LEU A 278 -26.70 -2.13 -4.41
C LEU A 278 -27.33 -3.17 -3.49
N TYR A 279 -27.62 -2.73 -2.26
CA TYR A 279 -28.28 -3.52 -1.23
C TYR A 279 -29.76 -3.13 -1.18
N LEU A 280 -30.63 -4.13 -1.23
CA LEU A 280 -32.08 -3.97 -1.29
C LEU A 280 -32.72 -4.35 0.04
N ARG A 281 -33.83 -3.70 0.36
CA ARG A 281 -34.66 -4.08 1.52
C ARG A 281 -35.34 -5.44 1.32
N ASP A 282 -35.62 -5.78 0.07
CA ASP A 282 -36.17 -7.06 -0.35
C ASP A 282 -35.39 -7.57 -1.58
N PRO A 283 -34.53 -8.59 -1.42
CA PRO A 283 -33.78 -9.18 -2.52
C PRO A 283 -34.65 -9.72 -3.67
N ALA A 284 -35.94 -10.01 -3.45
CA ALA A 284 -36.86 -10.48 -4.49
C ALA A 284 -37.00 -9.48 -5.66
N HIS A 285 -36.64 -8.22 -5.44
CA HIS A 285 -36.68 -7.18 -6.46
C HIS A 285 -35.43 -7.09 -7.35
N ALA A 286 -34.37 -7.84 -7.04
CA ALA A 286 -33.07 -7.73 -7.70
C ALA A 286 -33.16 -7.87 -9.23
N LYS A 287 -33.92 -8.85 -9.74
CA LYS A 287 -34.14 -9.03 -11.18
C LYS A 287 -34.70 -7.78 -11.87
N ARG A 288 -35.80 -7.23 -11.34
CA ARG A 288 -36.45 -6.04 -11.91
C ARG A 288 -35.51 -4.84 -11.93
N ILE A 289 -34.77 -4.65 -10.85
CA ILE A 289 -33.83 -3.53 -10.69
C ILE A 289 -32.63 -3.69 -11.62
N ALA A 290 -32.07 -4.91 -11.72
CA ALA A 290 -30.97 -5.20 -12.63
C ALA A 290 -31.35 -4.92 -14.10
N THR A 291 -32.55 -5.33 -14.52
CA THR A 291 -33.08 -4.99 -15.86
C THR A 291 -33.17 -3.47 -16.05
N LYS A 292 -33.75 -2.75 -15.09
CA LYS A 292 -33.85 -1.28 -15.17
C LYS A 292 -32.48 -0.59 -15.21
N LEU A 293 -31.47 -1.14 -14.55
CA LEU A 293 -30.10 -0.61 -14.58
C LEU A 293 -29.42 -0.86 -15.92
N ALA A 294 -29.56 -2.05 -16.48
CA ALA A 294 -29.01 -2.41 -17.79
C ALA A 294 -29.63 -1.59 -18.94
N ASP A 295 -30.88 -1.13 -18.79
CA ASP A 295 -31.51 -0.19 -19.72
C ASP A 295 -30.95 1.24 -19.62
N SER A 296 -30.19 1.54 -18.57
CA SER A 296 -29.54 2.85 -18.39
C SER A 296 -28.20 2.89 -19.12
N ASP A 297 -27.89 4.03 -19.71
CA ASP A 297 -26.59 4.27 -20.38
C ASP A 297 -25.42 4.37 -19.39
N GLU A 298 -25.70 4.45 -18.09
CA GLU A 298 -24.69 4.60 -17.04
C GLU A 298 -24.04 3.26 -16.65
N ILE A 299 -24.71 2.13 -16.85
CA ILE A 299 -24.29 0.78 -16.44
C ILE A 299 -24.10 -0.11 -17.66
N ASP A 300 -23.03 -0.90 -17.71
CA ASP A 300 -22.82 -1.88 -18.80
C ASP A 300 -23.44 -3.24 -18.45
N PHE A 301 -23.26 -3.68 -17.20
CA PHE A 301 -23.83 -4.92 -16.70
C PHE A 301 -24.42 -4.72 -15.30
N ALA A 302 -25.55 -5.36 -15.04
CA ALA A 302 -26.11 -5.49 -13.70
C ALA A 302 -26.31 -6.97 -13.37
N PHE A 303 -25.58 -7.48 -12.39
CA PHE A 303 -25.61 -8.87 -11.96
C PHE A 303 -26.46 -9.04 -10.70
N TYR A 304 -27.23 -10.13 -10.63
CA TYR A 304 -28.00 -10.50 -9.43
C TYR A 304 -28.01 -12.02 -9.23
N ARG A 305 -28.21 -12.47 -7.99
CA ARG A 305 -28.39 -13.88 -7.66
C ARG A 305 -29.83 -14.31 -7.96
N SER A 306 -30.01 -15.28 -8.84
CA SER A 306 -31.32 -15.91 -9.11
C SER A 306 -31.51 -17.24 -8.38
N GLY A 307 -30.52 -17.65 -7.58
CA GLY A 307 -30.48 -18.83 -6.71
C GLY A 307 -29.09 -19.01 -6.11
N PRO A 308 -28.86 -20.02 -5.25
CA PRO A 308 -27.55 -20.28 -4.67
C PRO A 308 -26.46 -20.62 -5.70
N GLU A 309 -26.87 -21.23 -6.82
CA GLU A 309 -25.98 -21.74 -7.87
C GLU A 309 -26.11 -20.95 -9.18
N LEU A 310 -26.80 -19.81 -9.19
CA LEU A 310 -27.09 -19.07 -10.41
C LEU A 310 -26.97 -17.56 -10.21
N VAL A 311 -26.03 -16.96 -10.95
CA VAL A 311 -25.92 -15.51 -11.13
C VAL A 311 -26.38 -15.16 -12.55
N VAL A 312 -27.21 -14.13 -12.66
CA VAL A 312 -27.69 -13.61 -13.94
C VAL A 312 -27.17 -12.20 -14.12
N GLY A 313 -26.49 -11.93 -15.23
CA GLY A 313 -26.09 -10.60 -15.67
C GLY A 313 -27.04 -10.07 -16.73
N VAL A 314 -27.51 -8.83 -16.57
CA VAL A 314 -28.34 -8.15 -17.56
C VAL A 314 -27.52 -7.05 -18.21
N HIS A 315 -27.59 -6.93 -19.53
CA HIS A 315 -26.96 -5.88 -20.32
C HIS A 315 -27.86 -5.47 -21.48
N THR A 316 -27.53 -4.38 -22.18
CA THR A 316 -28.35 -3.83 -23.28
C THR A 316 -28.62 -4.81 -24.44
N GLY A 317 -27.79 -5.84 -24.60
CA GLY A 317 -27.88 -6.84 -25.66
C GLY A 317 -28.57 -8.15 -25.27
N GLY A 318 -28.96 -8.30 -24.00
CA GLY A 318 -29.57 -9.53 -23.50
C GLY A 318 -29.12 -9.90 -22.09
N ASN A 319 -29.03 -11.20 -21.83
CA ASN A 319 -28.69 -11.74 -20.52
C ASN A 319 -27.50 -12.69 -20.63
N VAL A 320 -26.74 -12.78 -19.56
CA VAL A 320 -25.74 -13.83 -19.33
C VAL A 320 -26.09 -14.61 -18.07
N LEU A 321 -25.80 -15.90 -18.07
CA LEU A 321 -26.07 -16.80 -16.96
C LEU A 321 -24.76 -17.47 -16.55
N PHE A 322 -24.47 -17.45 -15.26
CA PHE A 322 -23.36 -18.17 -14.65
C PHE A 322 -23.94 -19.22 -13.69
N SER A 323 -23.84 -20.49 -14.08
CA SER A 323 -24.43 -21.61 -13.36
C SER A 323 -23.34 -22.45 -12.72
N LEU A 324 -23.32 -22.57 -11.40
CA LEU A 324 -22.38 -23.43 -10.68
C LEU A 324 -22.84 -24.89 -10.76
N GLY A 325 -21.94 -25.76 -11.21
CA GLY A 325 -22.10 -27.20 -11.19
C GLY A 325 -20.89 -27.91 -10.58
N PRO A 326 -20.90 -29.26 -10.51
CA PRO A 326 -19.83 -30.02 -9.85
C PRO A 326 -18.43 -29.82 -10.45
N ALA A 327 -18.35 -29.52 -11.75
CA ALA A 327 -17.09 -29.33 -12.47
C ALA A 327 -16.61 -27.86 -12.49
N GLY A 328 -17.42 -26.91 -12.00
CA GLY A 328 -17.15 -25.49 -12.02
C GLY A 328 -18.32 -24.66 -12.54
N ILE A 329 -18.04 -23.50 -13.13
CA ILE A 329 -19.05 -22.53 -13.56
C ILE A 329 -19.30 -22.70 -15.07
N ALA A 330 -20.56 -22.86 -15.47
CA ALA A 330 -20.98 -22.78 -16.87
C ALA A 330 -21.41 -21.36 -17.22
N TYR A 331 -21.22 -20.98 -18.48
CA TYR A 331 -21.62 -19.70 -19.05
C TYR A 331 -22.64 -19.93 -20.15
N GLU A 332 -23.75 -19.21 -20.10
CA GLU A 332 -24.72 -19.15 -21.18
C GLU A 332 -25.11 -17.69 -21.43
N PHE A 333 -25.62 -17.40 -22.62
CA PHE A 333 -26.11 -16.06 -22.94
C PHE A 333 -27.37 -16.13 -23.82
N GLU A 334 -28.23 -15.14 -23.63
CA GLU A 334 -29.39 -14.86 -24.47
C GLU A 334 -29.10 -13.61 -25.28
N GLY A 335 -29.29 -13.66 -26.61
CA GLY A 335 -28.95 -12.57 -27.51
C GLY A 335 -27.52 -12.71 -28.05
N SER A 336 -26.69 -11.68 -27.92
CA SER A 336 -25.28 -11.69 -28.33
C SER A 336 -24.37 -12.11 -27.19
N ASP A 337 -23.26 -12.80 -27.48
CA ASP A 337 -22.19 -13.08 -26.51
C ASP A 337 -21.41 -11.79 -26.19
N PRO A 338 -21.61 -11.13 -25.03
CA PRO A 338 -20.91 -9.88 -24.74
C PRO A 338 -19.42 -10.07 -24.47
N PHE A 339 -18.98 -11.28 -24.10
CA PHE A 339 -17.61 -11.57 -23.71
C PHE A 339 -16.80 -12.24 -24.83
N GLY A 340 -17.49 -12.75 -25.86
CA GLY A 340 -16.88 -13.36 -27.05
C GLY A 340 -16.25 -14.72 -26.79
N TYR A 341 -16.69 -15.46 -25.76
CA TYR A 341 -16.11 -16.75 -25.40
C TYR A 341 -16.46 -17.85 -26.40
N SER A 342 -17.58 -17.73 -27.10
CA SER A 342 -17.95 -18.63 -28.20
C SER A 342 -16.87 -18.65 -29.29
N ASP A 343 -16.31 -17.48 -29.62
CA ASP A 343 -15.23 -17.32 -30.62
C ASP A 343 -13.89 -17.89 -30.13
N LEU A 344 -13.73 -18.08 -28.82
CA LEU A 344 -12.59 -18.75 -28.20
C LEU A 344 -12.73 -20.28 -28.17
N GLY A 345 -13.85 -20.81 -28.66
CA GLY A 345 -14.12 -22.25 -28.72
C GLY A 345 -14.85 -22.80 -27.49
N TYR A 346 -15.42 -21.95 -26.64
CA TYR A 346 -16.25 -22.38 -25.52
C TYR A 346 -17.56 -23.03 -26.02
N THR A 347 -17.95 -24.18 -25.45
CA THR A 347 -19.13 -24.94 -25.92
C THR A 347 -20.26 -25.08 -24.90
N GLY A 348 -20.21 -24.33 -23.80
CA GLY A 348 -21.25 -24.32 -22.76
C GLY A 348 -21.01 -25.28 -21.60
N GLU A 349 -19.90 -26.00 -21.58
CA GLU A 349 -19.52 -26.90 -20.48
C GLU A 349 -19.14 -26.12 -19.21
N PRO A 350 -19.42 -26.64 -17.99
CA PRO A 350 -18.90 -26.03 -16.78
C PRO A 350 -17.36 -26.16 -16.72
N LEU A 351 -16.67 -25.05 -16.44
CA LEU A 351 -15.22 -25.00 -16.34
C LEU A 351 -14.78 -24.61 -14.92
N SER A 352 -13.67 -25.19 -14.48
CA SER A 352 -13.01 -24.79 -13.23
C SER A 352 -12.51 -23.33 -13.30
N ASP A 353 -12.26 -22.71 -12.15
CA ASP A 353 -11.74 -21.35 -12.08
C ASP A 353 -10.44 -21.17 -12.89
N GLN A 354 -9.55 -22.17 -12.85
CA GLN A 354 -8.31 -22.17 -13.64
C GLN A 354 -8.58 -22.41 -15.13
N SER A 355 -9.49 -23.31 -15.49
CA SER A 355 -9.84 -23.55 -16.90
C SER A 355 -10.49 -22.33 -17.56
N TRP A 356 -11.30 -21.57 -16.82
CA TRP A 356 -11.83 -20.28 -17.27
C TRP A 356 -10.71 -19.26 -17.52
N LEU A 357 -9.78 -19.15 -16.58
CA LEU A 357 -8.60 -18.31 -16.75
C LEU A 357 -7.80 -18.73 -17.99
N ASP A 358 -7.58 -20.04 -18.17
CA ASP A 358 -6.77 -20.54 -19.26
C ASP A 358 -7.34 -20.23 -20.63
N LEU A 359 -8.65 -20.36 -20.77
CA LEU A 359 -9.38 -20.06 -21.98
C LEU A 359 -9.38 -18.55 -22.31
N THR A 360 -9.51 -17.70 -21.29
CA THR A 360 -9.93 -16.30 -21.48
C THR A 360 -8.90 -15.25 -21.10
N ALA A 361 -7.76 -15.61 -20.49
CA ALA A 361 -6.74 -14.66 -20.02
C ALA A 361 -6.18 -13.73 -21.12
N ALA A 362 -6.20 -14.18 -22.39
CA ALA A 362 -5.78 -13.38 -23.54
C ALA A 362 -6.88 -12.46 -24.09
N SER A 363 -8.14 -12.67 -23.70
CA SER A 363 -9.29 -11.92 -24.19
C SER A 363 -9.41 -10.53 -23.54
N ARG A 364 -10.38 -9.73 -24.01
CA ARG A 364 -10.78 -8.47 -23.38
C ARG A 364 -11.41 -8.67 -22.01
N TYR A 365 -12.04 -9.82 -21.76
CA TYR A 365 -12.81 -10.10 -20.55
C TYR A 365 -12.25 -11.36 -19.86
N PRO A 366 -11.19 -11.24 -19.05
CA PRO A 366 -10.57 -12.40 -18.41
C PRO A 366 -11.48 -13.00 -17.34
N ALA A 367 -11.92 -14.24 -17.57
CA ALA A 367 -12.61 -15.12 -16.62
C ALA A 367 -13.80 -14.48 -15.90
N VAL A 368 -14.62 -13.70 -16.61
CA VAL A 368 -15.78 -12.99 -16.04
C VAL A 368 -16.74 -13.89 -15.25
N PRO A 369 -17.05 -15.13 -15.70
CA PRO A 369 -17.91 -16.03 -14.93
C PRO A 369 -17.36 -16.27 -13.52
N VAL A 370 -16.04 -16.50 -13.40
CA VAL A 370 -15.36 -16.68 -12.10
C VAL A 370 -15.33 -15.36 -11.33
N GLN A 371 -14.92 -14.26 -11.96
CA GLN A 371 -14.78 -12.95 -11.32
C GLN A 371 -16.07 -12.51 -10.63
N VAL A 372 -17.20 -12.60 -11.34
CA VAL A 372 -18.50 -12.16 -10.84
C VAL A 372 -19.07 -13.17 -9.87
N PHE A 373 -19.03 -14.46 -10.19
CA PHE A 373 -19.62 -15.48 -9.32
C PHE A 373 -18.92 -15.53 -7.97
N ARG A 374 -17.58 -15.60 -7.93
CA ARG A 374 -16.80 -15.61 -6.68
C ARG A 374 -16.95 -14.31 -5.89
N TYR A 375 -17.09 -13.17 -6.56
CA TYR A 375 -17.39 -11.91 -5.89
C TYR A 375 -18.78 -11.95 -5.22
N MET A 376 -19.79 -12.48 -5.92
CA MET A 376 -21.17 -12.58 -5.43
C MET A 376 -21.40 -13.75 -4.47
N GLU A 377 -20.47 -14.69 -4.33
CA GLU A 377 -20.46 -15.66 -3.23
C GLU A 377 -20.16 -15.00 -1.88
N SER A 378 -19.46 -13.86 -1.87
CA SER A 378 -19.22 -13.12 -0.63
C SER A 378 -20.55 -12.66 -0.03
N PRO A 379 -20.79 -12.94 1.27
CA PRO A 379 -21.99 -12.46 1.96
C PRO A 379 -22.01 -10.94 2.07
N MET A 380 -20.87 -10.28 1.84
CA MET A 380 -20.72 -8.83 1.85
C MET A 380 -21.14 -8.19 0.54
N SER A 381 -21.30 -8.94 -0.55
CA SER A 381 -21.72 -8.38 -1.84
C SER A 381 -23.17 -7.91 -1.82
N GLY A 382 -23.49 -6.88 -2.61
CA GLY A 382 -24.84 -6.37 -2.78
C GLY A 382 -25.79 -7.39 -3.43
N ASP A 383 -27.09 -7.14 -3.36
CA ASP A 383 -28.12 -7.95 -4.04
C ASP A 383 -28.08 -7.76 -5.56
N VAL A 384 -27.67 -6.56 -5.99
CA VAL A 384 -27.32 -6.24 -7.37
C VAL A 384 -25.91 -5.67 -7.42
N VAL A 385 -25.10 -6.14 -8.36
CA VAL A 385 -23.73 -5.69 -8.62
C VAL A 385 -23.69 -5.02 -9.97
N ALA A 386 -23.44 -3.71 -9.98
CA ALA A 386 -23.34 -2.91 -11.20
C ALA A 386 -21.88 -2.83 -11.67
N VAL A 387 -21.66 -2.98 -12.97
CA VAL A 387 -20.34 -2.86 -13.60
C VAL A 387 -20.38 -1.75 -14.64
N ILE A 388 -19.34 -0.92 -14.62
CA ILE A 388 -19.02 0.03 -15.69
C ILE A 388 -17.67 -0.36 -16.29
N ASP A 389 -17.64 -0.52 -17.61
CA ASP A 389 -16.45 -0.84 -18.36
C ASP A 389 -15.96 0.37 -19.17
N PRO A 390 -14.65 0.43 -19.50
CA PRO A 390 -14.11 1.44 -20.39
C PRO A 390 -14.85 1.44 -21.75
N PRO A 391 -15.14 2.62 -22.33
CA PRO A 391 -14.55 3.93 -22.03
C PRO A 391 -15.32 4.76 -20.99
N LYS A 392 -16.18 4.16 -20.16
CA LYS A 392 -16.82 4.86 -19.04
C LYS A 392 -15.89 4.94 -17.83
N GLY A 393 -15.96 6.06 -17.12
CA GLY A 393 -15.23 6.28 -15.86
C GLY A 393 -16.16 6.68 -14.73
N LEU A 394 -15.81 6.34 -13.50
CA LEU A 394 -16.59 6.69 -12.32
C LEU A 394 -16.52 8.19 -12.01
N LEU A 395 -17.67 8.85 -11.83
CA LEU A 395 -17.73 10.23 -11.38
C LEU A 395 -17.28 10.35 -9.92
N THR A 396 -15.99 10.63 -9.71
CA THR A 396 -15.43 10.92 -8.38
C THR A 396 -14.65 12.24 -8.38
N LYS A 397 -14.30 12.75 -7.19
CA LYS A 397 -13.51 13.98 -7.07
C LYS A 397 -12.04 13.80 -7.47
N VAL A 398 -11.55 12.56 -7.48
CA VAL A 398 -10.13 12.21 -7.64
C VAL A 398 -9.85 11.67 -9.04
N CYS A 399 -10.74 10.83 -9.58
CA CYS A 399 -10.62 10.23 -10.90
C CYS A 399 -11.02 11.24 -11.98
N ARG A 400 -10.03 11.91 -12.59
CA ARG A 400 -10.24 12.93 -13.64
C ARG A 400 -9.91 12.45 -15.04
N ALA A 401 -9.04 11.46 -15.16
CA ALA A 401 -8.53 10.97 -16.43
C ALA A 401 -8.52 9.44 -16.54
N GLY A 402 -8.21 8.75 -15.45
CA GLY A 402 -8.20 7.29 -15.37
C GLY A 402 -9.08 6.76 -14.25
N CYS A 403 -9.60 5.55 -14.41
CA CYS A 403 -10.33 4.79 -13.41
C CYS A 403 -10.07 3.28 -13.60
N HIS A 404 -10.42 2.46 -12.63
CA HIS A 404 -10.23 1.00 -12.67
C HIS A 404 -11.43 0.31 -12.01
N THR A 405 -12.51 0.11 -12.75
CA THR A 405 -13.81 -0.25 -12.14
C THR A 405 -14.47 -1.46 -12.78
N GLY A 406 -14.00 -1.88 -13.95
CA GLY A 406 -14.67 -2.86 -14.78
C GLY A 406 -14.14 -4.27 -14.67
N LEU A 407 -14.54 -5.08 -15.64
CA LEU A 407 -14.13 -6.48 -15.83
C LEU A 407 -13.16 -6.64 -17.00
N THR A 408 -12.85 -5.55 -17.72
CA THR A 408 -11.97 -5.59 -18.88
C THR A 408 -10.50 -5.81 -18.50
N ASP A 409 -9.73 -6.31 -19.46
CA ASP A 409 -8.31 -6.61 -19.32
C ASP A 409 -7.45 -5.39 -18.97
N SER A 410 -7.88 -4.18 -19.30
CA SER A 410 -7.20 -2.95 -18.87
C SER A 410 -7.35 -2.66 -17.38
N ASP A 411 -8.34 -3.25 -16.71
CA ASP A 411 -8.57 -3.08 -15.26
C ASP A 411 -8.08 -4.27 -14.44
N VAL A 412 -8.18 -5.50 -14.95
CA VAL A 412 -7.88 -6.71 -14.17
C VAL A 412 -6.63 -7.48 -14.61
N LYS A 413 -6.08 -7.25 -15.81
CA LYS A 413 -4.89 -7.98 -16.28
C LYS A 413 -3.63 -7.18 -15.99
N VAL A 414 -2.71 -7.78 -15.24
CA VAL A 414 -1.55 -7.10 -14.65
C VAL A 414 -0.23 -7.82 -14.93
N PRO A 415 0.89 -7.08 -15.02
CA PRO A 415 2.20 -7.66 -15.21
C PRO A 415 2.68 -8.31 -13.90
N VAL A 416 3.37 -9.45 -14.01
CA VAL A 416 4.19 -10.00 -12.92
C VAL A 416 5.53 -10.41 -13.48
N LEU A 417 6.61 -9.92 -12.88
CA LEU A 417 7.99 -10.29 -13.21
C LEU A 417 8.63 -10.89 -11.96
N LEU A 418 9.32 -12.02 -12.12
CA LEU A 418 9.91 -12.77 -11.02
C LEU A 418 11.31 -13.24 -11.40
N VAL A 419 12.30 -13.04 -10.53
CA VAL A 419 13.66 -13.57 -10.70
C VAL A 419 14.30 -13.80 -9.34
N GLY A 420 15.12 -14.84 -9.20
CA GLY A 420 15.84 -15.09 -7.97
C GLY A 420 16.25 -16.55 -7.79
N PRO A 421 17.10 -16.83 -6.80
CA PRO A 421 17.60 -18.18 -6.52
C PRO A 421 16.50 -19.16 -6.07
N ASP A 422 15.41 -18.66 -5.47
CA ASP A 422 14.32 -19.50 -4.94
C ASP A 422 13.09 -19.52 -5.86
N ILE A 423 13.17 -18.90 -7.04
CA ILE A 423 12.06 -18.79 -8.00
C ILE A 423 12.33 -19.71 -9.19
N ASP A 424 11.62 -20.85 -9.25
CA ASP A 424 11.61 -21.69 -10.45
C ASP A 424 10.62 -21.15 -11.48
N GLY A 425 11.13 -20.29 -12.36
CA GLY A 425 10.34 -19.70 -13.44
C GLY A 425 9.71 -20.70 -14.41
N ARG A 426 10.17 -21.96 -14.46
CA ARG A 426 9.60 -23.01 -15.33
C ARG A 426 8.35 -23.66 -14.72
N ALA A 427 8.23 -23.63 -13.40
CA ALA A 427 7.07 -24.16 -12.68
C ALA A 427 5.91 -23.14 -12.62
N ILE A 428 6.15 -21.90 -13.02
CA ILE A 428 5.14 -20.83 -13.03
C ILE A 428 4.50 -20.77 -14.42
N ASP A 429 3.18 -20.82 -14.48
CA ASP A 429 2.43 -20.69 -15.73
C ASP A 429 2.51 -19.27 -16.32
N ASP A 430 2.17 -19.12 -17.59
CA ASP A 430 2.14 -17.79 -18.26
C ASP A 430 0.94 -16.92 -17.86
N GLN A 431 0.07 -17.46 -17.01
CA GLN A 431 -1.10 -16.81 -16.43
C GLN A 431 -1.46 -17.50 -15.11
N PHE A 432 -1.91 -16.71 -14.14
CA PHE A 432 -2.44 -17.20 -12.87
C PHE A 432 -3.31 -16.11 -12.23
N TRP A 433 -4.10 -16.50 -11.23
CA TRP A 433 -4.89 -15.57 -10.44
C TRP A 433 -3.99 -14.79 -9.48
N LEU A 434 -3.94 -13.46 -9.58
CA LEU A 434 -2.98 -12.66 -8.82
C LEU A 434 -3.06 -12.89 -7.30
N HIS A 435 -4.25 -13.15 -6.76
CA HIS A 435 -4.44 -13.40 -5.34
C HIS A 435 -3.77 -14.68 -4.81
N THR A 436 -3.27 -15.54 -5.69
CA THR A 436 -2.47 -16.71 -5.32
C THR A 436 -0.95 -16.42 -5.31
N LEU A 437 -0.51 -15.21 -5.70
CA LEU A 437 0.90 -14.84 -5.84
C LEU A 437 1.73 -15.18 -4.59
N TYR A 438 1.36 -14.69 -3.42
CA TYR A 438 2.16 -14.92 -2.20
C TYR A 438 2.10 -16.37 -1.74
N ARG A 439 0.90 -16.96 -1.79
CA ARG A 439 0.63 -18.27 -1.19
C ARG A 439 1.07 -19.45 -2.04
N GLU A 440 0.73 -19.45 -3.33
CA GLU A 440 0.92 -20.59 -4.22
C GLU A 440 2.16 -20.42 -5.11
N ILE A 441 2.37 -19.21 -5.64
CA ILE A 441 3.47 -18.92 -6.57
C ILE A 441 4.79 -18.70 -5.82
N LEU A 442 4.81 -17.77 -4.85
CA LEU A 442 6.00 -17.44 -4.07
C LEU A 442 6.20 -18.38 -2.88
N GLN A 443 5.11 -18.89 -2.31
CA GLN A 443 5.09 -19.71 -1.09
C GLN A 443 5.87 -19.04 0.05
N ILE A 444 5.56 -17.76 0.26
CA ILE A 444 6.12 -16.93 1.33
C ILE A 444 5.00 -16.31 2.17
N ASP A 445 5.28 -16.09 3.44
CA ASP A 445 4.40 -15.30 4.31
C ASP A 445 4.81 -13.81 4.24
N PRO A 446 3.98 -12.93 3.65
CA PRO A 446 4.27 -11.50 3.55
C PRO A 446 4.27 -10.78 4.92
N HIS A 447 3.71 -11.40 5.96
CA HIS A 447 3.70 -10.91 7.34
C HIS A 447 4.72 -11.62 8.22
N GLY A 448 5.52 -12.52 7.64
CA GLY A 448 6.48 -13.34 8.37
C GLY A 448 7.41 -12.51 9.26
N PRO A 449 7.83 -13.04 10.42
CA PRO A 449 8.67 -12.31 11.34
C PRO A 449 9.98 -11.90 10.65
N GLY A 450 10.51 -10.73 11.03
CA GLY A 450 11.80 -10.32 10.49
C GLY A 450 12.92 -11.28 10.88
N SER A 451 13.94 -11.37 10.05
CA SER A 451 15.01 -12.36 10.12
C SER A 451 16.17 -11.97 11.03
N ALA A 452 16.34 -10.66 11.27
CA ALA A 452 17.42 -10.19 12.14
C ALA A 452 17.12 -10.48 13.62
N VAL A 453 18.05 -11.19 14.25
CA VAL A 453 18.06 -11.43 15.70
C VAL A 453 18.50 -10.18 16.48
N ARG A 454 19.32 -9.31 15.87
CA ARG A 454 19.87 -8.09 16.46
C ARG A 454 20.22 -7.03 15.41
N GLU A 455 20.45 -5.80 15.85
CA GLU A 455 21.01 -4.73 15.02
C GLU A 455 22.54 -4.89 14.87
N PRO A 456 23.19 -4.21 13.90
CA PRO A 456 24.64 -4.17 13.84
C PRO A 456 25.25 -3.50 15.05
N HIS A 457 26.40 -4.00 15.47
CA HIS A 457 27.26 -3.34 16.44
C HIS A 457 28.08 -2.26 15.75
N TYR A 458 28.49 -1.25 16.50
CA TYR A 458 29.34 -0.18 15.99
C TYR A 458 30.46 0.14 16.97
N LEU A 459 31.68 0.29 16.46
CA LEU A 459 32.82 0.85 17.18
C LEU A 459 33.35 2.02 16.37
N LYS A 460 33.42 3.21 16.96
CA LYS A 460 33.84 4.45 16.29
C LYS A 460 34.84 5.18 17.17
N ALA A 461 35.94 5.63 16.59
CA ALA A 461 37.01 6.29 17.32
C ALA A 461 37.55 7.51 16.55
N SER A 462 38.05 8.46 17.32
CA SER A 462 38.94 9.53 16.88
C SER A 462 39.94 9.84 17.99
N PRO A 463 40.96 10.69 17.77
CA PRO A 463 41.91 11.06 18.82
C PRO A 463 41.26 11.65 20.10
N GLN A 464 40.02 12.09 20.00
CA GLN A 464 39.31 12.85 21.03
C GLN A 464 37.99 12.19 21.47
N SER A 465 37.61 11.05 20.89
CA SER A 465 36.37 10.36 21.26
C SER A 465 36.40 8.88 20.95
N LEU A 466 35.64 8.13 21.74
CA LEU A 466 35.33 6.71 21.53
C LEU A 466 33.83 6.49 21.67
N SER A 467 33.24 5.70 20.78
CA SER A 467 31.83 5.34 20.80
C SER A 467 31.68 3.87 20.49
N LEU A 468 30.95 3.15 21.35
CA LEU A 468 30.63 1.74 21.21
C LEU A 468 29.11 1.60 21.29
N ALA A 469 28.50 0.97 20.29
CA ALA A 469 27.10 0.60 20.28
C ALA A 469 26.98 -0.91 20.11
N ILE A 470 26.30 -1.57 21.04
CA ILE A 470 26.06 -3.02 21.01
C ILE A 470 24.56 -3.26 20.95
N SER A 471 24.12 -4.13 20.04
CA SER A 471 22.73 -4.57 20.00
C SER A 471 22.60 -6.00 20.53
N PRO A 472 22.09 -6.19 21.76
CA PRO A 472 21.88 -7.53 22.29
C PRO A 472 20.64 -8.21 21.66
N ALA A 473 19.70 -7.44 21.14
CA ALA A 473 18.47 -7.90 20.52
C ALA A 473 18.00 -6.88 19.48
N ARG A 474 17.13 -7.32 18.57
CA ARG A 474 16.50 -6.46 17.57
C ARG A 474 15.82 -5.26 18.24
N GLN A 475 15.89 -4.09 17.61
CA GLN A 475 15.32 -2.84 18.09
C GLN A 475 15.87 -2.34 19.43
N LEU A 476 16.98 -2.91 19.92
CA LEU A 476 17.61 -2.51 21.17
C LEU A 476 19.09 -2.19 20.94
N TYR A 477 19.52 -1.04 21.46
CA TYR A 477 20.91 -0.64 21.54
C TYR A 477 21.32 -0.37 22.97
N VAL A 478 22.56 -0.72 23.29
CA VAL A 478 23.31 -0.19 24.42
C VAL A 478 24.50 0.58 23.85
N GLN A 479 24.55 1.88 24.10
CA GLN A 479 25.58 2.77 23.59
C GLN A 479 26.42 3.31 24.75
N ALA A 480 27.72 3.37 24.57
CA ALA A 480 28.65 4.09 25.42
C ALA A 480 29.42 5.10 24.57
N ASN A 481 29.39 6.37 24.96
CA ASN A 481 30.15 7.43 24.29
C ASN A 481 31.07 8.11 25.29
N VAL A 482 32.30 8.40 24.87
CA VAL A 482 33.28 9.18 25.62
C VAL A 482 33.89 10.22 24.68
N ASP A 483 33.92 11.48 25.12
CA ASP A 483 34.59 12.58 24.43
C ASP A 483 35.19 13.58 25.44
N HIS A 484 35.76 14.68 24.96
CA HIS A 484 36.36 15.72 25.82
C HIS A 484 35.36 16.40 26.76
N GLY A 485 34.06 16.38 26.46
CA GLY A 485 33.00 16.97 27.27
C GLY A 485 32.42 16.01 28.31
N GLY A 486 32.78 14.71 28.26
CA GLY A 486 32.40 13.70 29.24
C GLY A 486 32.01 12.36 28.63
N TRP A 487 31.12 11.65 29.30
CA TRP A 487 30.67 10.33 28.85
C TRP A 487 29.19 10.08 29.10
N ASP A 488 28.62 9.17 28.32
CA ASP A 488 27.28 8.63 28.53
C ASP A 488 27.22 7.13 28.24
N VAL A 489 26.27 6.47 28.91
CA VAL A 489 25.87 5.09 28.65
C VAL A 489 24.34 5.08 28.56
N LEU A 490 23.81 4.72 27.40
CA LEU A 490 22.39 4.81 27.06
C LEU A 490 21.87 3.47 26.56
N GLY A 491 20.75 3.01 27.12
CA GLY A 491 19.93 1.95 26.53
C GLY A 491 18.82 2.57 25.70
N GLU A 492 18.74 2.26 24.41
CA GLU A 492 17.78 2.83 23.46
C GLU A 492 16.95 1.74 22.79
N VAL A 493 15.63 1.98 22.70
CA VAL A 493 14.68 1.13 21.98
C VAL A 493 14.13 1.85 20.75
N SER A 494 13.99 1.12 19.64
CA SER A 494 13.40 1.68 18.42
C SER A 494 11.87 1.71 18.56
N ILE A 495 11.29 2.88 18.31
CA ILE A 495 9.83 3.08 18.40
C ILE A 495 9.16 3.25 17.04
N ALA A 496 9.94 3.62 16.01
CA ALA A 496 9.46 3.75 14.64
C ALA A 496 10.58 3.42 13.66
N ARG A 497 10.22 2.75 12.57
CA ARG A 497 11.12 2.42 11.45
C ARG A 497 10.33 2.53 10.15
N THR A 498 10.90 3.24 9.19
CA THR A 498 10.46 3.32 7.79
C THR A 498 11.64 2.91 6.90
N PHE A 499 11.46 2.94 5.57
CA PHE A 499 12.60 2.84 4.65
C PHE A 499 13.62 3.96 4.85
N ASN A 500 13.16 5.18 5.10
CA ASN A 500 14.01 6.38 5.10
C ASN A 500 14.43 6.83 6.49
N THR A 501 13.74 6.38 7.54
CA THR A 501 13.94 6.92 8.89
C THR A 501 13.83 5.84 9.96
N ARG A 502 14.49 6.11 11.09
CA ARG A 502 14.32 5.34 12.31
C ARG A 502 14.35 6.23 13.53
N ALA A 503 13.41 6.04 14.43
CA ALA A 503 13.33 6.77 15.69
C ALA A 503 13.59 5.84 16.87
N TRP A 504 14.32 6.38 17.85
CA TRP A 504 14.72 5.71 19.08
C TRP A 504 14.46 6.60 20.28
N VAL A 505 14.11 5.98 21.40
CA VAL A 505 14.06 6.62 22.72
C VAL A 505 14.80 5.77 23.71
N GLY A 506 15.41 6.41 24.70
CA GLY A 506 16.23 5.68 25.65
C GLY A 506 16.41 6.39 26.97
N ALA A 507 17.06 5.67 27.87
CA ALA A 507 17.45 6.15 29.18
C ALA A 507 18.80 5.55 29.57
N GLY A 508 19.47 6.20 30.51
CA GLY A 508 20.73 5.71 31.03
C GLY A 508 21.38 6.69 31.97
N ILE A 509 22.70 6.76 31.91
CA ILE A 509 23.51 7.58 32.78
C ILE A 509 24.50 8.41 31.95
N ALA A 510 24.73 9.64 32.39
CA ALA A 510 25.71 10.51 31.78
C ALA A 510 26.44 11.34 32.83
N SER A 511 27.67 11.70 32.50
CA SER A 511 28.51 12.62 33.26
C SER A 511 29.14 13.57 32.26
N ARG A 512 28.57 14.77 32.17
CA ARG A 512 29.02 15.83 31.25
C ARG A 512 29.46 17.04 32.06
N GLN A 513 30.47 17.77 31.58
CA GLN A 513 30.76 19.09 32.13
C GLN A 513 29.52 19.97 31.98
N GLY A 514 29.04 20.51 33.10
CA GLY A 514 27.93 21.44 33.10
C GLY A 514 28.25 22.64 32.22
N ILE A 515 27.38 22.93 31.25
CA ILE A 515 27.36 24.25 30.62
C ILE A 515 26.84 25.20 31.71
N ALA A 516 27.74 25.75 32.51
CA ALA A 516 27.42 26.96 33.25
C ALA A 516 27.00 27.99 32.19
N SER A 517 25.75 28.45 32.27
CA SER A 517 25.22 29.52 31.45
C SER A 517 26.24 30.65 31.39
N ARG A 518 26.60 31.07 30.18
CA ARG A 518 27.56 32.15 29.92
C ARG A 518 26.95 33.54 30.21
N GLN A 519 26.13 33.64 31.24
CA GLN A 519 25.40 34.82 31.65
C GLN A 519 25.34 34.77 33.19
N GLU A 520 25.84 35.83 33.83
CA GLU A 520 26.16 35.96 35.26
C GLU A 520 27.55 35.44 35.71
N LEU A 521 28.60 36.12 35.25
CA LEU A 521 29.84 36.25 36.02
C LEU A 521 29.78 37.58 36.79
N SER A 522 29.33 37.54 38.05
CA SER A 522 29.71 38.54 39.05
C SER A 522 31.03 38.09 39.70
N PRO A 523 32.05 38.96 39.81
CA PRO A 523 33.34 38.59 40.36
C PRO A 523 33.33 38.72 41.89
N ALA A 524 32.73 37.75 42.57
CA ALA A 524 32.94 37.56 44.01
C ALA A 524 32.51 36.15 44.38
N HIS A 525 33.43 35.19 44.31
CA HIS A 525 33.58 34.03 45.22
C HIS A 525 34.71 33.14 44.67
N THR A 526 35.93 33.46 45.08
CA THR A 526 37.06 32.54 45.07
C THR A 526 36.77 31.38 46.03
N GLY A 527 36.64 30.16 45.50
CA GLY A 527 36.67 28.93 46.32
C GLY A 527 35.62 27.85 46.00
N ALA A 528 35.47 27.45 44.74
CA ALA A 528 34.88 26.15 44.37
C ALA A 528 35.22 25.80 42.91
N THR A 529 36.46 25.41 42.64
CA THR A 529 36.79 24.64 41.43
C THR A 529 36.33 23.19 41.65
N GLY A 530 35.02 22.99 41.70
CA GLY A 530 34.41 21.67 41.70
C GLY A 530 34.02 21.31 40.28
N CYS A 531 34.88 20.57 39.57
CA CYS A 531 34.44 19.82 38.40
C CYS A 531 33.44 18.76 38.89
N ASP A 532 32.15 19.11 38.91
CA ASP A 532 31.09 18.21 39.35
C ASP A 532 30.81 17.17 38.26
N TRP A 533 31.69 16.18 38.15
CA TRP A 533 31.54 14.95 37.35
C TRP A 533 30.50 14.02 37.98
N GLY A 534 29.37 14.57 38.39
CA GLY A 534 28.28 13.83 39.02
C GLY A 534 27.60 12.93 38.01
N LEU A 535 27.48 11.64 38.34
CA LEU A 535 26.70 10.67 37.59
C LEU A 535 25.22 11.05 37.65
N ARG A 536 24.59 11.24 36.49
CA ARG A 536 23.22 11.73 36.38
C ARG A 536 22.40 10.79 35.50
N ALA A 537 21.12 10.63 35.86
CA ALA A 537 20.16 10.00 34.96
C ALA A 537 20.03 10.82 33.67
N ALA A 538 19.98 10.12 32.55
CA ALA A 538 19.89 10.68 31.21
C ALA A 538 18.70 10.07 30.47
N LEU A 539 18.01 10.90 29.69
CA LEU A 539 17.02 10.46 28.70
C LEU A 539 17.54 10.78 27.30
N SER A 540 17.27 9.92 26.32
CA SER A 540 17.67 10.14 24.94
C SER A 540 16.51 10.03 23.96
N ALA A 541 16.59 10.84 22.90
CA ALA A 541 15.81 10.70 21.69
C ALA A 541 16.77 10.75 20.49
N ARG A 542 16.64 9.81 19.56
CA ARG A 542 17.52 9.72 18.40
C ARG A 542 16.71 9.45 17.13
N VAL A 543 17.09 10.11 16.05
CA VAL A 543 16.50 9.93 14.72
C VAL A 543 17.62 9.69 13.73
N GLU A 544 17.50 8.60 12.98
CA GLU A 544 18.35 8.29 11.84
C GLU A 544 17.56 8.54 10.56
N VAL A 545 18.20 9.16 9.57
CA VAL A 545 17.70 9.32 8.21
C VAL A 545 18.66 8.63 7.25
N PHE A 546 18.14 7.74 6.42
CA PHE A 546 18.90 6.86 5.54
C PHE A 546 18.83 7.32 4.08
N LEU A 547 19.98 7.36 3.42
CA LEU A 547 20.09 7.58 1.98
C LEU A 547 21.15 6.63 1.40
N GLY A 548 20.74 5.41 1.07
CA GLY A 548 21.68 4.35 0.69
C GLY A 548 22.76 4.22 1.79
N PRO A 549 24.05 4.06 1.50
CA PRO A 549 25.09 3.90 2.53
C PRO A 549 25.26 5.11 3.47
N LEU A 550 24.67 6.27 3.17
CA LEU A 550 24.72 7.46 4.01
C LEU A 550 23.64 7.42 5.11
N VAL A 551 24.02 7.81 6.32
CA VAL A 551 23.14 7.92 7.49
C VAL A 551 23.35 9.29 8.13
N LEU A 552 22.29 10.09 8.21
CA LEU A 552 22.26 11.27 9.06
C LEU A 552 21.67 10.87 10.42
N ASP A 553 22.41 11.04 11.49
CA ASP A 553 21.99 10.75 12.86
C ASP A 553 21.85 12.06 13.63
N TRP A 554 20.69 12.26 14.26
CA TRP A 554 20.47 13.30 15.23
C TRP A 554 20.12 12.65 16.56
N GLN A 555 20.86 13.00 17.61
CA GLN A 555 20.61 12.52 18.97
C GLN A 555 20.52 13.69 19.93
N LYS A 556 19.52 13.66 20.79
CA LYS A 556 19.36 14.59 21.90
C LYS A 556 19.40 13.80 23.20
N THR A 557 20.22 14.27 24.13
CA THR A 557 20.33 13.71 25.49
C THR A 557 19.97 14.80 26.49
N VAL A 558 19.11 14.47 27.44
CA VAL A 558 18.65 15.37 28.50
C VAL A 558 19.05 14.81 29.86
N VAL A 559 19.69 15.64 30.67
CA VAL A 559 20.06 15.37 32.07
C VAL A 559 19.53 16.49 32.96
N SER A 560 19.54 16.30 34.28
CA SER A 560 19.02 17.29 35.24
C SER A 560 19.66 18.68 35.14
N SER A 561 20.91 18.80 34.67
CA SER A 561 21.63 20.07 34.49
C SER A 561 21.57 20.67 33.09
N GLY A 562 20.88 20.05 32.15
CA GLY A 562 20.80 20.58 30.79
C GLY A 562 20.63 19.52 29.72
N GLN A 563 20.82 19.96 28.47
CA GLN A 563 20.62 19.13 27.29
C GLN A 563 21.84 19.22 26.37
N SER A 564 22.17 18.12 25.70
CA SER A 564 23.15 18.05 24.64
C SER A 564 22.51 17.53 23.36
N SER A 565 22.87 18.11 22.22
CA SER A 565 22.46 17.63 20.91
C SER A 565 23.69 17.25 20.11
N ARG A 566 23.64 16.11 19.43
CA ARG A 566 24.64 15.63 18.49
C ARG A 566 24.01 15.45 17.12
N VAL A 567 24.70 15.91 16.09
CA VAL A 567 24.38 15.62 14.70
C VAL A 567 25.61 14.95 14.10
N SER A 568 25.42 13.80 13.45
CA SER A 568 26.47 13.16 12.68
C SER A 568 25.99 12.70 11.31
N ILE A 569 26.93 12.66 10.38
CA ILE A 569 26.75 12.07 9.06
C ILE A 569 27.74 10.92 8.94
N ARG A 570 27.23 9.71 8.74
CA ARG A 570 28.02 8.49 8.62
C ARG A 570 27.86 7.89 7.23
N TYR A 571 28.97 7.46 6.65
CA TYR A 571 28.97 6.62 5.46
C TYR A 571 29.38 5.20 5.85
N GLU A 572 28.53 4.22 5.53
CA GLU A 572 28.73 2.79 5.83
C GLU A 572 29.21 2.07 4.58
N PHE A 573 30.43 1.52 4.61
CA PHE A 573 30.96 0.72 3.51
C PHE A 573 30.45 -0.73 3.60
N LYS A 574 30.27 -1.39 2.46
CA LYS A 574 29.83 -2.80 2.40
C LYS A 574 30.70 -3.76 3.25
N GLY A 575 32.00 -3.49 3.36
CA GLY A 575 32.94 -4.29 4.15
C GLY A 575 32.89 -4.07 5.66
N GLY A 576 31.89 -3.35 6.18
CA GLY A 576 31.74 -3.08 7.61
C GLY A 576 32.51 -1.85 8.12
N SER A 577 33.48 -1.34 7.38
CA SER A 577 34.13 -0.06 7.73
C SER A 577 33.16 1.12 7.62
N LEU A 578 33.42 2.20 8.34
CA LEU A 578 32.65 3.45 8.25
C LEU A 578 33.50 4.69 8.52
N VAL A 579 33.03 5.82 8.00
CA VAL A 579 33.51 7.17 8.35
C VAL A 579 32.34 8.00 8.85
N GLU A 580 32.51 8.70 9.96
CA GLU A 580 31.49 9.55 10.58
C GLU A 580 32.04 10.96 10.80
N TRP A 581 31.36 11.97 10.27
CA TRP A 581 31.56 13.35 10.65
C TRP A 581 30.55 13.72 11.73
N VAL A 582 31.01 14.32 12.83
CA VAL A 582 30.19 14.78 13.95
C VAL A 582 30.35 16.29 14.09
N HIS A 583 29.23 17.01 14.07
CA HIS A 583 29.21 18.46 14.23
C HIS A 583 29.79 18.87 15.60
N PRO A 584 30.63 19.92 15.67
CA PRO A 584 30.98 20.83 14.56
C PRO A 584 32.14 20.38 13.67
N SER A 585 33.07 19.55 14.15
CA SER A 585 34.33 19.35 13.43
C SER A 585 35.11 18.09 13.84
N GLN A 586 34.41 17.03 14.27
CA GLN A 586 35.06 15.78 14.64
C GLN A 586 34.87 14.72 13.54
N LEU A 587 35.97 14.17 13.04
CA LEU A 587 35.97 13.02 12.14
C LEU A 587 36.27 11.74 12.94
N ARG A 588 35.45 10.71 12.75
CA ARG A 588 35.61 9.39 13.34
C ARG A 588 35.72 8.34 12.25
N VAL A 589 36.52 7.32 12.52
CA VAL A 589 36.59 6.08 11.74
C VAL A 589 36.08 4.94 12.59
N GLY A 590 35.51 3.91 11.96
CA GLY A 590 34.93 2.83 12.72
C GLY A 590 34.67 1.56 11.94
N LEU A 591 34.06 0.61 12.66
CA LEU A 591 33.66 -0.70 12.19
C LEU A 591 32.20 -0.96 12.59
N MET A 592 31.50 -1.70 11.73
CA MET A 592 30.14 -2.19 11.85
C MET A 592 30.17 -3.70 11.61
N TRP A 593 29.54 -4.50 12.49
CA TRP A 593 29.51 -5.96 12.37
C TRP A 593 28.25 -6.59 12.98
#